data_AF-A0A165SIH5-F1
#
_entry.id   AF-A0A165SIH5-F1
#
_cell.length_a   1.000
_cell.length_b   1.000
_cell.length_c   1.000
_cell.angle_alpha   90.00
_cell.angle_beta   90.00
_cell.angle_gamma   90.00
#
_symmetry.space_group_name_H-M   'P 1'
#
loop_
_entity.id
_entity.type
_entity.pdbx_description
1 polymer ?
#
loop_
_entity_poly.entity_id
_entity_poly.type
_entity_poly.pdbx_seq_one_letter_code
_entity_poly.pdbx_strand_id
1 'polypeptide(L)'
;MSSRESPPAKPDDAPQDSTALHVLVTGYGPFLNFKLNPSWLAVKPLHNTTLRTLDASARPIHITTLKVPVTYASVLSLTPGFHVRPPVLPEPEDPDFAQSLAPTGGFDFILHVGVAGPGSMRVEKRGRKIGYNKPDTEGKFCATVPTDNDGDEDGQDTVKPPSALGQVGSVLYSWTNSLTAYLKMPLRGFGAGYEQFPEELFTQVDSEGLIKYLKETGFTHIVPSTNAGLFLCEFINYCSLAEAQRAASHQGSEKVTPTLFLHCPPVNEPLSTQEVTDTLQKVVSWVCSQ
;
A
#
# COMPACT_ATOMS: atom_id res chain seq x y z
N MET A 1 -55.26 25.48 3.87
CA MET A 1 -53.96 25.23 3.21
C MET A 1 -52.97 24.93 4.32
N SER A 2 -52.74 23.64 4.60
CA SER A 2 -51.82 23.21 5.66
C SER A 2 -50.45 23.02 5.01
N SER A 3 -49.52 23.91 5.34
CA SER A 3 -48.10 23.81 5.02
C SER A 3 -47.55 22.59 5.76
N ARG A 4 -47.29 21.50 5.02
CA ARG A 4 -46.47 20.40 5.53
C ARG A 4 -45.03 20.89 5.52
N GLU A 5 -44.48 21.18 6.70
CA GLU A 5 -43.03 21.23 6.87
C GLU A 5 -42.47 19.85 6.55
N SER A 6 -41.52 19.81 5.63
CA SER A 6 -40.73 18.62 5.35
C SER A 6 -39.96 18.23 6.61
N PRO A 7 -39.83 16.93 6.93
CA PRO A 7 -39.03 16.50 8.06
C PRO A 7 -37.58 16.96 7.89
N PRO A 8 -36.87 17.27 9.00
CA PRO A 8 -35.46 17.63 8.94
C PRO A 8 -34.68 16.49 8.26
N ALA A 9 -33.83 16.86 7.31
CA ALA A 9 -32.93 15.94 6.62
C ALA A 9 -32.13 15.14 7.66
N LYS A 10 -31.92 13.85 7.39
CA LYS A 10 -31.06 13.04 8.27
C LYS A 10 -29.64 13.60 8.22
N PRO A 11 -28.82 13.44 9.27
CA PRO A 11 -27.42 13.91 9.27
C PRO A 11 -26.62 13.44 8.05
N ASP A 12 -27.01 12.30 7.46
CA ASP A 12 -26.38 11.65 6.31
C ASP A 12 -26.79 12.24 4.94
N ASP A 13 -27.74 13.18 4.90
CA ASP A 13 -28.23 13.81 3.67
C ASP A 13 -27.56 15.18 3.38
N ALA A 14 -26.54 15.57 4.16
CA ALA A 14 -25.80 16.81 3.89
C ALA A 14 -25.10 16.70 2.51
N PRO A 15 -25.28 17.68 1.61
CA PRO A 15 -24.63 17.65 0.30
C PRO A 15 -23.11 17.59 0.48
N GLN A 16 -22.47 16.56 -0.05
CA GLN A 16 -21.01 16.47 -0.09
C GLN A 16 -20.48 17.68 -0.87
N ASP A 17 -19.49 18.38 -0.32
CA ASP A 17 -18.86 19.52 -1.00
C ASP A 17 -18.21 19.02 -2.29
N SER A 18 -18.84 19.29 -3.43
CA SER A 18 -18.39 18.85 -4.75
C SER A 18 -17.03 19.43 -5.16
N THR A 19 -16.49 20.40 -4.42
CA THR A 19 -15.20 21.03 -4.67
C THR A 19 -14.08 20.47 -3.81
N ALA A 20 -14.41 19.73 -2.74
CA ALA A 20 -13.45 19.13 -1.85
C ALA A 20 -12.84 17.86 -2.45
N LEU A 21 -11.56 17.65 -2.17
CA LEU A 21 -10.84 16.43 -2.51
C LEU A 21 -10.88 15.45 -1.35
N HIS A 22 -10.94 14.16 -1.66
CA HIS A 22 -10.97 13.10 -0.67
C HIS A 22 -9.75 12.20 -0.79
N VAL A 23 -9.03 12.02 0.33
CA VAL A 23 -7.77 11.26 0.36
C VAL A 23 -7.87 10.14 1.36
N LEU A 24 -7.49 8.93 0.93
CA LEU A 24 -7.29 7.79 1.81
C LEU A 24 -5.81 7.71 2.19
N VAL A 25 -5.52 7.68 3.48
CA VAL A 25 -4.17 7.43 4.01
C VAL A 25 -4.16 6.16 4.84
N THR A 26 -3.43 5.13 4.41
CA THR A 26 -3.37 3.87 5.16
C THR A 26 -2.07 3.74 5.94
N GLY A 27 -2.15 3.20 7.16
CA GLY A 27 -0.99 2.72 7.92
C GLY A 27 -1.20 1.26 8.33
N TYR A 28 -0.16 0.60 8.81
CA TYR A 28 -0.26 -0.82 9.19
C TYR A 28 -0.53 -1.05 10.66
N GLY A 29 -1.27 -2.12 10.98
CA GLY A 29 -1.37 -2.63 12.34
C GLY A 29 -0.05 -3.20 12.90
N PRO A 30 -0.07 -3.71 14.13
CA PRO A 30 1.09 -4.37 14.75
C PRO A 30 1.65 -5.53 13.91
N PHE A 31 2.97 -5.69 13.87
CA PHE A 31 3.66 -6.81 13.20
C PHE A 31 5.05 -7.07 13.79
N LEU A 32 5.43 -8.35 13.91
CA LEU A 32 6.67 -8.81 14.54
C LEU A 32 6.85 -8.15 15.93
N ASN A 33 7.92 -7.40 16.11
CA ASN A 33 8.27 -6.73 17.36
C ASN A 33 7.58 -5.36 17.52
N PHE A 34 6.89 -4.86 16.49
CA PHE A 34 6.18 -3.59 16.55
C PHE A 34 4.80 -3.79 17.16
N LYS A 35 4.72 -3.70 18.51
CA LYS A 35 3.43 -3.63 19.22
C LYS A 35 2.62 -2.40 18.82
N LEU A 36 3.32 -1.32 18.43
CA LEU A 36 2.77 -0.14 17.78
C LEU A 36 3.58 0.10 16.51
N ASN A 37 2.89 0.13 15.36
CA ASN A 37 3.54 0.30 14.07
C ASN A 37 3.81 1.79 13.80
N PRO A 38 5.05 2.19 13.48
CA PRO A 38 5.39 3.59 13.21
C PRO A 38 4.52 4.24 12.13
N SER A 39 4.15 3.47 11.09
CA SER A 39 3.27 3.99 10.02
C SER A 39 1.89 4.36 10.55
N TRP A 40 1.25 3.51 11.37
CA TRP A 40 -0.06 3.82 11.94
C TRP A 40 0.03 4.95 12.96
N LEU A 41 1.10 5.04 13.75
CA LEU A 41 1.29 6.15 14.68
C LEU A 41 1.35 7.51 13.96
N ALA A 42 1.98 7.57 12.79
CA ALA A 42 2.06 8.80 12.00
C ALA A 42 0.75 9.10 11.24
N VAL A 43 0.05 8.06 10.77
CA VAL A 43 -1.19 8.22 9.99
C VAL A 43 -2.40 8.50 10.87
N LYS A 44 -2.51 7.87 12.05
CA LYS A 44 -3.68 7.94 12.94
C LYS A 44 -4.18 9.38 13.20
N PRO A 45 -3.31 10.37 13.52
CA PRO A 45 -3.76 11.74 13.82
C PRO A 45 -4.34 12.50 12.62
N LEU A 46 -4.18 12.01 11.39
CA LEU A 46 -4.69 12.66 10.19
C LEU A 46 -6.18 12.37 9.94
N HIS A 47 -6.79 11.43 10.66
CA HIS A 47 -8.19 11.06 10.48
C HIS A 47 -9.12 12.25 10.72
N ASN A 48 -10.10 12.45 9.84
CA ASN A 48 -11.07 13.55 9.91
C ASN A 48 -10.45 14.95 9.96
N THR A 49 -9.18 15.09 9.55
CA THR A 49 -8.55 16.39 9.36
C THR A 49 -8.85 16.94 7.98
N THR A 50 -8.77 18.26 7.84
CA THR A 50 -8.91 18.94 6.54
C THR A 50 -7.66 19.74 6.26
N LEU A 51 -6.99 19.40 5.15
CA LEU A 51 -5.88 20.18 4.59
C LEU A 51 -6.39 21.06 3.44
N ARG A 52 -5.48 21.76 2.79
CA ARG A 52 -5.77 22.52 1.56
C ARG A 52 -4.75 22.23 0.48
N THR A 53 -5.17 22.36 -0.78
CA THR A 53 -4.23 22.42 -1.90
C THR A 53 -3.37 23.68 -1.78
N LEU A 54 -2.20 23.64 -2.40
CA LEU A 54 -1.18 24.68 -2.38
C LEU A 54 -1.35 25.67 -3.54
N ASP A 55 -2.18 25.35 -4.52
CA ASP A 55 -2.53 26.25 -5.61
C ASP A 55 -3.50 27.37 -5.15
N ALA A 56 -3.71 28.37 -5.99
CA ALA A 56 -4.50 29.56 -5.64
C ALA A 56 -5.96 29.26 -5.25
N SER A 57 -6.53 28.12 -5.67
CA SER A 57 -7.89 27.72 -5.29
C SER A 57 -7.99 27.25 -3.84
N ALA A 58 -6.89 26.79 -3.26
CA ALA A 58 -6.79 26.29 -1.88
C ALA A 58 -7.95 25.34 -1.50
N ARG A 59 -8.31 24.42 -2.40
CA ARG A 59 -9.44 23.50 -2.23
C ARG A 59 -9.30 22.68 -0.95
N PRO A 60 -10.39 22.43 -0.20
CA PRO A 60 -10.36 21.54 0.96
C PRO A 60 -9.93 20.12 0.56
N ILE A 61 -9.13 19.47 1.40
CA ILE A 61 -8.74 18.06 1.26
C ILE A 61 -9.15 17.34 2.55
N HIS A 62 -10.17 16.48 2.46
CA HIS A 62 -10.62 15.65 3.58
C HIS A 62 -9.85 14.35 3.64
N ILE A 63 -9.24 14.06 4.79
CA ILE A 63 -8.43 12.86 4.99
C ILE A 63 -9.20 11.81 5.77
N THR A 64 -9.34 10.64 5.15
CA THR A 64 -9.76 9.40 5.80
C THR A 64 -8.54 8.53 6.03
N THR A 65 -8.42 7.95 7.23
CA THR A 65 -7.32 7.03 7.54
C THR A 65 -7.82 5.63 7.80
N LEU A 66 -7.02 4.63 7.41
CA LEU A 66 -7.36 3.21 7.63
C LEU A 66 -6.14 2.43 8.13
N LYS A 67 -6.36 1.63 9.17
CA LYS A 67 -5.36 0.68 9.68
C LYS A 67 -5.49 -0.65 8.93
N VAL A 68 -4.45 -1.06 8.22
CA VAL A 68 -4.42 -2.30 7.43
C VAL A 68 -3.73 -3.42 8.21
N PRO A 69 -4.35 -4.60 8.37
CA PRO A 69 -3.67 -5.78 8.92
C PRO A 69 -2.50 -6.22 8.03
N VAL A 70 -1.42 -6.73 8.64
CA VAL A 70 -0.23 -7.18 7.90
C VAL A 70 -0.41 -8.64 7.42
N THR A 71 -1.48 -8.89 6.66
CA THR A 71 -1.81 -10.19 6.06
C THR A 71 -2.09 -10.06 4.57
N TYR A 72 -1.73 -11.08 3.79
CA TYR A 72 -2.00 -11.06 2.34
C TYR A 72 -3.50 -11.08 2.05
N ALA A 73 -4.26 -11.83 2.85
CA ALA A 73 -5.71 -11.93 2.73
C ALA A 73 -6.40 -10.57 2.95
N SER A 74 -5.99 -9.80 3.96
CA SER A 74 -6.55 -8.47 4.20
C SER A 74 -6.22 -7.49 3.07
N VAL A 75 -5.01 -7.51 2.51
CA VAL A 75 -4.69 -6.64 1.38
C VAL A 75 -5.55 -6.97 0.16
N LEU A 76 -5.74 -8.25 -0.15
CA LEU A 76 -6.58 -8.69 -1.28
C LEU A 76 -8.06 -8.37 -1.08
N SER A 77 -8.57 -8.44 0.16
CA SER A 77 -9.98 -8.15 0.43
C SER A 77 -10.28 -6.66 0.48
N LEU A 78 -9.37 -5.84 1.03
CA LEU A 78 -9.61 -4.43 1.29
C LEU A 78 -9.31 -3.54 0.08
N THR A 79 -8.18 -3.77 -0.58
CA THR A 79 -7.65 -2.82 -1.58
C THR A 79 -8.60 -2.56 -2.75
N PRO A 80 -9.30 -3.55 -3.34
CA PRO A 80 -10.29 -3.29 -4.39
C PRO A 80 -11.38 -2.30 -3.95
N GLY A 81 -11.81 -2.38 -2.68
CA GLY A 81 -12.79 -1.49 -2.07
C GLY A 81 -12.36 -0.03 -2.02
N PHE A 82 -11.05 0.24 -1.99
CA PHE A 82 -10.54 1.62 -1.96
C PHE A 82 -10.74 2.36 -3.29
N HIS A 83 -10.84 1.61 -4.40
CA HIS A 83 -10.81 2.16 -5.76
C HIS A 83 -12.19 2.20 -6.43
N VAL A 84 -13.19 1.57 -5.84
CA VAL A 84 -14.59 1.67 -6.31
C VAL A 84 -15.21 3.02 -5.92
N ARG A 85 -16.30 3.38 -6.59
CA ARG A 85 -16.99 4.67 -6.42
C ARG A 85 -18.48 4.40 -6.21
N PRO A 86 -19.03 4.57 -5.00
CA PRO A 86 -18.34 4.99 -3.76
C PRO A 86 -17.35 3.93 -3.24
N PRO A 87 -16.35 4.32 -2.43
CA PRO A 87 -15.39 3.39 -1.85
C PRO A 87 -16.06 2.53 -0.78
N VAL A 88 -15.58 1.30 -0.64
CA VAL A 88 -16.02 0.35 0.38
C VAL A 88 -14.87 0.14 1.37
N LEU A 89 -15.01 0.73 2.55
CA LEU A 89 -14.07 0.57 3.65
C LEU A 89 -14.64 -0.40 4.70
N PRO A 90 -13.77 -1.13 5.44
CA PRO A 90 -14.23 -1.95 6.54
C PRO A 90 -14.71 -1.07 7.70
N GLU A 91 -15.63 -1.61 8.50
CA GLU A 91 -15.98 -1.02 9.79
C GLU A 91 -14.72 -0.95 10.68
N PRO A 92 -14.37 0.22 11.22
CA PRO A 92 -13.19 0.35 12.05
C PRO A 92 -13.41 -0.30 13.43
N GLU A 93 -12.32 -0.85 13.99
CA GLU A 93 -12.33 -1.36 15.37
C GLU A 93 -12.61 -0.25 16.40
N ASP A 94 -12.20 0.98 16.08
CA ASP A 94 -12.34 2.16 16.92
C ASP A 94 -13.41 3.08 16.29
N PRO A 95 -14.57 3.29 16.94
CA PRO A 95 -15.66 4.11 16.42
C PRO A 95 -15.27 5.55 16.09
N ASP A 96 -14.19 6.09 16.69
CA ASP A 96 -13.68 7.42 16.36
C ASP A 96 -13.12 7.50 14.93
N PHE A 97 -12.90 6.34 14.29
CA PHE A 97 -12.47 6.21 12.90
C PHE A 97 -13.62 5.87 11.95
N ALA A 98 -14.86 5.80 12.45
CA ALA A 98 -16.03 5.53 11.62
C ALA A 98 -16.21 6.67 10.62
N GLN A 99 -16.27 6.31 9.34
CA GLN A 99 -16.51 7.29 8.29
C GLN A 99 -17.99 7.66 8.30
N SER A 100 -18.31 8.93 8.53
CA SER A 100 -19.70 9.39 8.52
C SER A 100 -20.31 9.28 7.11
N LEU A 101 -19.54 9.63 6.07
CA LEU A 101 -19.95 9.53 4.67
C LEU A 101 -18.76 9.19 3.76
N ALA A 102 -18.85 8.07 3.03
CA ALA A 102 -17.89 7.71 2.00
C ALA A 102 -18.05 8.64 0.79
N PRO A 103 -16.95 9.12 0.17
CA PRO A 103 -17.06 10.04 -0.94
C PRO A 103 -17.69 9.35 -2.15
N THR A 104 -18.83 9.87 -2.61
CA THR A 104 -19.60 9.27 -3.72
C THR A 104 -18.77 9.09 -4.99
N GLY A 105 -17.88 10.05 -5.27
CA GLY A 105 -16.95 10.04 -6.39
C GLY A 105 -15.68 9.19 -6.20
N GLY A 106 -15.51 8.49 -5.09
CA GLY A 106 -14.26 7.81 -4.75
C GLY A 106 -13.23 8.72 -4.08
N PHE A 107 -12.03 8.18 -3.88
CA PHE A 107 -10.86 8.97 -3.47
C PHE A 107 -10.16 9.58 -4.68
N ASP A 108 -9.70 10.81 -4.51
CA ASP A 108 -8.89 11.57 -5.47
C ASP A 108 -7.41 11.20 -5.38
N PHE A 109 -6.95 10.73 -4.22
CA PHE A 109 -5.59 10.26 -3.99
C PHE A 109 -5.58 9.19 -2.89
N ILE A 110 -4.76 8.14 -3.08
CA ILE A 110 -4.56 7.10 -2.07
C ILE A 110 -3.08 7.02 -1.72
N LEU A 111 -2.78 7.24 -0.45
CA LEU A 111 -1.44 7.20 0.12
C LEU A 111 -1.31 6.02 1.08
N HIS A 112 -0.41 5.10 0.78
CA HIS A 112 -0.06 4.00 1.67
C HIS A 112 1.24 4.32 2.41
N VAL A 113 1.28 4.07 3.72
CA VAL A 113 2.46 4.30 4.56
C VAL A 113 2.86 3.01 5.25
N GLY A 114 4.12 2.62 5.12
CA GLY A 114 4.72 1.47 5.80
C GLY A 114 5.95 1.85 6.59
N VAL A 115 6.31 1.04 7.59
CA VAL A 115 7.60 1.17 8.29
C VAL A 115 8.69 0.42 7.51
N ALA A 116 9.87 1.02 7.41
CA ALA A 116 11.09 0.33 7.01
C ALA A 116 12.20 0.54 8.04
N GLY A 117 13.38 -0.06 7.79
CA GLY A 117 14.55 0.14 8.66
C GLY A 117 14.99 1.61 8.75
N PRO A 118 15.79 1.97 9.77
CA PRO A 118 16.20 3.35 10.06
C PRO A 118 16.73 4.11 8.85
N GLY A 119 16.52 5.44 8.86
CA GLY A 119 17.04 6.36 7.84
C GLY A 119 15.99 7.32 7.29
N SER A 120 16.21 7.79 6.06
CA SER A 120 15.29 8.70 5.38
C SER A 120 13.96 8.00 5.05
N MET A 121 12.88 8.78 4.99
CA MET A 121 11.65 8.34 4.35
C MET A 121 11.92 8.00 2.88
N ARG A 122 11.18 7.05 2.32
CA ARG A 122 11.38 6.58 0.93
C ARG A 122 10.10 6.73 0.12
N VAL A 123 10.22 7.36 -1.05
CA VAL A 123 9.14 7.48 -2.04
C VAL A 123 9.22 6.29 -2.98
N GLU A 124 8.32 5.32 -2.83
CA GLU A 124 8.32 4.08 -3.61
C GLU A 124 7.65 4.28 -4.97
N LYS A 125 8.43 4.10 -6.03
CA LYS A 125 8.00 4.36 -7.41
C LYS A 125 7.38 3.16 -8.09
N ARG A 126 7.59 1.95 -7.56
CA ARG A 126 7.33 0.69 -8.25
C ARG A 126 6.71 -0.36 -7.32
N GLY A 127 5.74 -1.11 -7.84
CA GLY A 127 5.25 -2.35 -7.27
C GLY A 127 5.60 -3.53 -8.18
N ARG A 128 5.86 -4.71 -7.60
CA ARG A 128 6.11 -5.96 -8.34
C ARG A 128 4.97 -6.95 -8.14
N LYS A 129 4.63 -7.72 -9.17
CA LYS A 129 3.52 -8.69 -9.16
C LYS A 129 3.85 -9.98 -8.40
N ILE A 130 5.12 -10.38 -8.41
CA ILE A 130 5.60 -11.68 -7.92
C ILE A 130 6.86 -11.54 -7.06
N GLY A 131 7.19 -12.59 -6.30
CA GLY A 131 8.36 -12.68 -5.43
C GLY A 131 8.07 -12.65 -3.92
N TYR A 132 6.80 -12.81 -3.53
CA TYR A 132 6.33 -12.68 -2.14
C TYR A 132 6.55 -13.96 -1.32
N ASN A 133 7.82 -14.26 -1.02
CA ASN A 133 8.25 -15.50 -0.37
C ASN A 133 8.36 -15.42 1.16
N LYS A 134 7.78 -14.39 1.79
CA LYS A 134 7.78 -14.20 3.25
C LYS A 134 6.39 -14.50 3.82
N PRO A 135 6.28 -15.26 4.93
CA PRO A 135 5.00 -15.43 5.60
C PRO A 135 4.56 -14.13 6.27
N ASP A 136 3.24 -13.92 6.36
CA ASP A 136 2.62 -12.77 7.00
C ASP A 136 2.50 -12.91 8.53
N THR A 137 1.78 -12.00 9.21
CA THR A 137 1.58 -12.07 10.68
C THR A 137 0.97 -13.38 11.16
N GLU A 138 0.21 -14.08 10.31
CA GLU A 138 -0.47 -15.33 10.65
C GLU A 138 0.34 -16.56 10.22
N GLY A 139 1.57 -16.37 9.77
CA GLY A 139 2.40 -17.46 9.24
C GLY A 139 1.98 -17.93 7.84
N LYS A 140 1.08 -17.19 7.16
CA LYS A 140 0.54 -17.58 5.86
C LYS A 140 1.35 -16.95 4.73
N PHE A 141 1.54 -17.70 3.66
CA PHE A 141 2.18 -17.21 2.45
C PHE A 141 1.13 -16.70 1.45
N CYS A 142 1.55 -15.76 0.59
CA CYS A 142 0.76 -15.39 -0.59
C CYS A 142 0.57 -16.59 -1.52
N ALA A 143 -0.48 -16.55 -2.34
CA ALA A 143 -0.80 -17.59 -3.31
C ALA A 143 0.37 -17.85 -4.27
N THR A 144 0.49 -19.10 -4.72
CA THR A 144 1.42 -19.48 -5.77
C THR A 144 0.88 -19.05 -7.12
N VAL A 145 1.75 -18.58 -7.99
CA VAL A 145 1.42 -18.25 -9.38
C VAL A 145 1.86 -19.43 -10.24
N PRO A 146 1.00 -19.97 -11.13
CA PRO A 146 1.39 -21.03 -12.05
C PRO A 146 2.62 -20.60 -12.85
N THR A 147 3.58 -21.50 -12.98
CA THR A 147 4.71 -21.35 -13.89
C THR A 147 4.56 -22.32 -15.05
N ASP A 148 5.09 -21.98 -16.22
CA ASP A 148 5.04 -22.85 -17.41
C ASP A 148 5.69 -24.24 -17.18
N ASN A 149 6.39 -24.43 -16.06
CA ASN A 149 7.04 -25.69 -15.66
C ASN A 149 6.19 -26.59 -14.73
N ASP A 150 4.99 -26.17 -14.31
CA ASP A 150 4.14 -26.98 -13.40
C ASP A 150 3.40 -28.14 -14.12
N GLY A 151 3.80 -28.44 -15.37
CA GLY A 151 3.16 -29.43 -16.25
C GLY A 151 3.69 -30.86 -16.18
N ASP A 152 4.84 -31.14 -15.55
CA ASP A 152 5.48 -32.47 -15.62
C ASP A 152 6.15 -32.88 -14.28
N GLU A 153 5.39 -33.26 -13.26
CA GLU A 153 5.93 -34.07 -12.14
C GLU A 153 4.96 -35.19 -11.73
N ASP A 154 4.78 -36.16 -12.65
CA ASP A 154 4.47 -37.55 -12.29
C ASP A 154 5.74 -38.37 -12.53
N GLY A 155 6.63 -38.40 -11.53
CA GLY A 155 7.97 -38.97 -11.68
C GLY A 155 8.65 -39.22 -10.34
N GLN A 156 8.37 -40.38 -9.76
CA GLN A 156 9.00 -40.87 -8.54
C GLN A 156 10.48 -41.21 -8.79
N ASP A 157 11.41 -40.27 -8.55
CA ASP A 157 12.84 -40.55 -8.62
C ASP A 157 13.50 -40.58 -7.23
N THR A 158 13.76 -41.80 -6.77
CA THR A 158 14.54 -42.12 -5.58
C THR A 158 16.03 -41.87 -5.83
N VAL A 159 16.59 -40.78 -5.29
CA VAL A 159 18.05 -40.55 -5.32
C VAL A 159 18.72 -41.19 -4.11
N LYS A 160 19.52 -42.24 -4.32
CA LYS A 160 20.45 -42.78 -3.31
C LYS A 160 21.72 -41.90 -3.23
N PRO A 161 22.29 -41.66 -2.03
CA PRO A 161 23.52 -40.87 -1.91
C PRO A 161 24.77 -41.69 -2.29
N PRO A 162 25.80 -41.07 -2.89
CA PRO A 162 27.09 -41.72 -3.09
C PRO A 162 27.92 -41.72 -1.80
N SER A 163 28.63 -42.83 -1.61
CA SER A 163 29.55 -43.08 -0.50
C SER A 163 30.84 -42.24 -0.60
N ALA A 164 31.15 -41.55 0.49
CA ALA A 164 32.46 -41.18 1.03
C ALA A 164 33.62 -40.81 0.07
N LEU A 165 33.97 -39.51 0.01
CA LEU A 165 35.36 -39.01 -0.01
C LEU A 165 35.42 -37.47 0.18
N GLY A 166 36.16 -37.00 1.20
CA GLY A 166 36.85 -35.70 1.21
C GLY A 166 36.08 -34.45 1.69
N GLN A 167 36.48 -33.93 2.87
CA GLN A 167 35.95 -32.75 3.58
C GLN A 167 36.06 -31.37 2.87
N VAL A 168 36.33 -31.32 1.56
CA VAL A 168 36.38 -30.05 0.78
C VAL A 168 35.13 -29.85 -0.09
N GLY A 169 34.28 -30.88 -0.23
CA GLY A 169 33.02 -30.81 -0.99
C GLY A 169 31.84 -30.21 -0.22
N SER A 170 31.90 -30.13 1.11
CA SER A 170 30.75 -29.75 1.96
C SER A 170 30.23 -28.33 1.73
N VAL A 171 31.12 -27.37 1.47
CA VAL A 171 30.73 -25.95 1.29
C VAL A 171 30.10 -25.71 -0.09
N LEU A 172 30.70 -26.23 -1.16
CA LEU A 172 30.11 -26.17 -2.50
C LEU A 172 28.81 -26.98 -2.59
N TYR A 173 28.73 -28.12 -1.92
CA TYR A 173 27.54 -28.98 -1.90
C TYR A 173 26.38 -28.36 -1.09
N SER A 174 26.70 -27.69 0.03
CA SER A 174 25.71 -26.92 0.80
C SER A 174 25.21 -25.69 0.03
N TRP A 175 26.11 -24.97 -0.65
CA TRP A 175 25.75 -23.84 -1.51
C TRP A 175 24.90 -24.26 -2.71
N THR A 176 25.29 -25.32 -3.41
CA THR A 176 24.49 -25.84 -4.53
C THR A 176 23.13 -26.33 -4.06
N ASN A 177 23.02 -27.06 -2.94
CA ASN A 177 21.71 -27.43 -2.38
C ASN A 177 20.88 -26.23 -1.91
N SER A 178 21.50 -25.19 -1.36
CA SER A 178 20.80 -23.96 -0.95
C SER A 178 20.31 -23.16 -2.16
N LEU A 179 21.10 -23.11 -3.23
CA LEU A 179 20.72 -22.50 -4.52
C LEU A 179 19.63 -23.32 -5.22
N THR A 180 19.74 -24.65 -5.23
CA THR A 180 18.71 -25.54 -5.77
C THR A 180 17.42 -25.45 -4.96
N ALA A 181 17.48 -25.35 -3.64
CA ALA A 181 16.31 -25.13 -2.79
C ALA A 181 15.68 -23.75 -3.02
N TYR A 182 16.50 -22.71 -3.25
CA TYR A 182 16.02 -21.37 -3.60
C TYR A 182 15.35 -21.34 -4.98
N LEU A 183 15.90 -22.05 -5.96
CA LEU A 183 15.34 -22.22 -7.31
C LEU A 183 14.07 -23.09 -7.34
N LYS A 184 13.81 -23.88 -6.29
CA LYS A 184 12.61 -24.72 -6.12
C LYS A 184 11.52 -24.07 -5.27
N MET A 185 11.72 -22.84 -4.77
CA MET A 185 10.65 -22.17 -4.04
C MET A 185 9.52 -21.81 -5.02
N PRO A 186 8.27 -22.14 -4.68
CA PRO A 186 7.15 -21.79 -5.55
C PRO A 186 7.09 -20.27 -5.70
N LEU A 187 6.89 -19.81 -6.93
CA LEU A 187 6.73 -18.39 -7.22
C LEU A 187 5.41 -17.90 -6.63
N ARG A 188 5.46 -16.84 -5.81
CA ARG A 188 4.28 -16.31 -5.09
C ARG A 188 3.98 -14.88 -5.45
N GLY A 189 2.70 -14.55 -5.53
CA GLY A 189 2.23 -13.19 -5.83
C GLY A 189 0.82 -13.16 -6.38
N PHE A 190 0.55 -12.17 -7.22
CA PHE A 190 -0.76 -11.97 -7.83
C PHE A 190 -0.95 -12.90 -9.03
N GLY A 191 -1.81 -13.90 -8.88
CA GLY A 191 -2.24 -14.82 -9.93
C GLY A 191 -3.62 -14.47 -10.46
N ALA A 192 -4.61 -15.34 -10.16
CA ALA A 192 -5.98 -15.21 -10.64
C ALA A 192 -6.61 -13.83 -10.39
N GLY A 193 -7.17 -13.22 -11.43
CA GLY A 193 -7.77 -11.88 -11.42
C GLY A 193 -6.80 -10.72 -11.70
N TYR A 194 -5.50 -10.99 -11.80
CA TYR A 194 -4.45 -10.00 -12.06
C TYR A 194 -3.61 -10.33 -13.31
N GLU A 195 -4.02 -11.32 -14.11
CA GLU A 195 -3.31 -11.80 -15.29
C GLU A 195 -3.01 -10.68 -16.29
N GLN A 196 -3.95 -9.74 -16.46
CA GLN A 196 -3.84 -8.62 -17.38
C GLN A 196 -2.82 -7.55 -16.97
N PHE A 197 -2.39 -7.52 -15.71
CA PHE A 197 -1.45 -6.50 -15.25
C PHE A 197 0.00 -6.93 -15.47
N PRO A 198 0.89 -5.99 -15.84
CA PRO A 198 2.29 -6.28 -16.04
C PRO A 198 2.98 -6.71 -14.74
N GLU A 199 4.13 -7.36 -14.86
CA GLU A 199 4.94 -7.79 -13.71
C GLU A 199 5.40 -6.62 -12.82
N GLU A 200 5.51 -5.42 -13.39
CA GLU A 200 5.87 -4.21 -12.65
C GLU A 200 4.91 -3.07 -13.00
N LEU A 201 4.47 -2.36 -11.96
CA LEU A 201 3.63 -1.17 -12.07
C LEU A 201 4.32 0.02 -11.42
N PHE A 202 4.08 1.21 -11.95
CA PHE A 202 4.73 2.44 -11.50
C PHE A 202 3.68 3.49 -11.10
N THR A 203 3.97 4.24 -10.04
CA THR A 203 3.13 5.37 -9.63
C THR A 203 3.14 6.47 -10.68
N GLN A 204 2.00 7.14 -10.84
CA GLN A 204 1.87 8.34 -11.68
C GLN A 204 2.19 9.64 -10.91
N VAL A 205 2.48 9.55 -9.62
CA VAL A 205 2.90 10.72 -8.83
C VAL A 205 4.33 11.09 -9.20
N ASP A 206 4.55 12.36 -9.59
CA ASP A 206 5.87 12.93 -9.83
C ASP A 206 6.70 12.94 -8.54
N SER A 207 7.42 11.85 -8.33
CA SER A 207 8.22 11.59 -7.14
C SER A 207 9.41 12.54 -7.04
N GLU A 208 10.00 12.90 -8.18
CA GLU A 208 11.11 13.84 -8.31
C GLU A 208 10.67 15.24 -7.90
N GLY A 209 9.54 15.71 -8.44
CA GLY A 209 8.92 16.97 -8.04
C GLY A 209 8.54 17.00 -6.56
N LEU A 210 7.93 15.92 -6.05
CA LEU A 210 7.57 15.80 -4.64
C LEU A 210 8.81 15.89 -3.73
N ILE A 211 9.87 15.13 -4.03
CA ILE A 211 11.11 15.12 -3.24
C ILE A 211 11.77 16.50 -3.28
N LYS A 212 11.79 17.15 -4.45
CA LYS A 212 12.32 18.50 -4.60
C LYS A 212 11.53 19.48 -3.73
N TYR A 213 10.19 19.46 -3.82
CA TYR A 213 9.31 20.30 -3.01
C TYR A 213 9.53 20.10 -1.50
N LEU A 214 9.62 18.86 -1.03
CA LEU A 214 9.83 18.56 0.38
C LEU A 214 11.18 19.12 0.86
N LYS A 215 12.24 18.98 0.06
CA LYS A 215 13.57 19.55 0.35
C LYS A 215 13.55 21.07 0.39
N GLU A 216 12.91 21.71 -0.58
CA GLU A 216 12.77 23.18 -0.66
C GLU A 216 11.93 23.74 0.50
N THR A 217 11.02 22.94 1.05
CA THR A 217 10.22 23.29 2.25
C THR A 217 10.82 22.76 3.56
N GLY A 218 12.12 22.46 3.56
CA GLY A 218 12.92 22.19 4.76
C GLY A 218 12.99 20.74 5.22
N PHE A 219 12.37 19.79 4.52
CA PHE A 219 12.43 18.36 4.86
C PHE A 219 13.40 17.60 3.94
N THR A 220 14.59 17.28 4.46
CA THR A 220 15.67 16.67 3.66
C THR A 220 15.79 15.15 3.83
N HIS A 221 15.14 14.58 4.85
CA HIS A 221 15.14 13.13 5.13
C HIS A 221 14.16 12.36 4.23
N ILE A 222 14.26 12.56 2.91
CA ILE A 222 13.42 11.94 1.89
C ILE A 222 14.24 11.55 0.66
N VAL A 223 14.08 10.31 0.20
CA VAL A 223 14.80 9.76 -0.96
C VAL A 223 13.87 8.96 -1.88
N PRO A 224 14.18 8.82 -3.18
CA PRO A 224 13.43 7.92 -4.06
C PRO A 224 13.78 6.46 -3.76
N SER A 225 12.85 5.55 -4.03
CA SER A 225 13.04 4.10 -3.93
C SER A 225 12.23 3.36 -5.00
N THR A 226 12.73 2.20 -5.44
CA THR A 226 12.08 1.31 -6.42
C THR A 226 11.89 -0.10 -5.87
N ASN A 227 12.04 -0.25 -4.55
CA ASN A 227 12.04 -1.54 -3.86
C ASN A 227 11.40 -1.37 -2.48
N ALA A 228 10.12 -1.70 -2.41
CA ALA A 228 9.34 -1.69 -1.19
C ALA A 228 9.48 -2.99 -0.37
N GLY A 229 10.39 -3.90 -0.75
CA GLY A 229 10.88 -4.99 0.11
C GLY A 229 10.24 -6.37 -0.07
N LEU A 230 9.45 -6.60 -1.14
CA LEU A 230 8.78 -7.89 -1.46
C LEU A 230 8.09 -8.52 -0.24
N PHE A 231 7.35 -7.70 0.47
CA PHE A 231 6.48 -8.09 1.58
C PHE A 231 5.17 -7.29 1.48
N LEU A 232 4.40 -7.15 2.56
CA LEU A 232 3.09 -6.49 2.51
C LEU A 232 3.15 -5.03 2.03
N CYS A 233 4.21 -4.29 2.35
CA CYS A 233 4.41 -2.93 1.83
C CYS A 233 4.39 -2.88 0.30
N GLU A 234 5.16 -3.74 -0.36
CA GLU A 234 5.15 -3.81 -1.83
C GLU A 234 3.87 -4.45 -2.37
N PHE A 235 3.30 -5.41 -1.63
CA PHE A 235 2.09 -6.13 -2.01
C PHE A 235 0.90 -5.17 -2.12
N ILE A 236 0.64 -4.33 -1.10
CA ILE A 236 -0.43 -3.32 -1.20
C ILE A 236 -0.11 -2.26 -2.26
N ASN A 237 1.17 -1.90 -2.45
CA ASN A 237 1.55 -0.93 -3.46
C ASN A 237 1.20 -1.43 -4.87
N TYR A 238 1.60 -2.66 -5.21
CA TYR A 238 1.25 -3.28 -6.49
C TYR A 238 -0.28 -3.47 -6.62
N CYS A 239 -0.93 -3.99 -5.58
CA CYS A 239 -2.38 -4.18 -5.54
C CYS A 239 -3.10 -2.87 -5.87
N SER A 240 -2.76 -1.79 -5.15
CA SER A 240 -3.40 -0.48 -5.31
C SER A 240 -3.15 0.13 -6.70
N LEU A 241 -1.95 -0.01 -7.25
CA LEU A 241 -1.64 0.41 -8.62
C LEU A 241 -2.49 -0.33 -9.67
N ALA A 242 -2.65 -1.65 -9.50
CA ALA A 242 -3.45 -2.48 -10.39
C ALA A 242 -4.95 -2.17 -10.26
N GLU A 243 -5.46 -2.04 -9.03
CA GLU A 243 -6.85 -1.68 -8.77
C GLU A 243 -7.20 -0.29 -9.31
N ALA A 244 -6.30 0.67 -9.23
CA ALA A 244 -6.50 2.00 -9.80
C ALA A 244 -6.68 1.93 -11.32
N GLN A 245 -5.82 1.15 -12.01
CA GLN A 245 -5.96 0.90 -13.46
C GLN A 245 -7.26 0.15 -13.79
N ARG A 246 -7.64 -0.84 -12.97
CA ARG A 246 -8.88 -1.60 -13.15
C ARG A 246 -10.11 -0.69 -13.02
N ALA A 247 -10.15 0.14 -11.98
CA ALA A 247 -11.26 1.05 -11.72
C ALA A 247 -11.42 2.09 -12.85
N ALA A 248 -10.31 2.66 -13.34
CA ALA A 248 -10.33 3.56 -14.48
C ALA A 248 -10.87 2.88 -15.74
N SER A 249 -10.43 1.65 -16.01
CA SER A 249 -10.88 0.85 -17.17
C SER A 249 -12.38 0.55 -17.09
N HIS A 250 -12.91 0.14 -15.93
CA HIS A 250 -14.35 -0.11 -15.75
C HIS A 250 -15.20 1.15 -15.92
N GLN A 251 -14.65 2.33 -15.62
CA GLN A 251 -15.34 3.61 -15.78
C GLN A 251 -15.20 4.19 -17.20
N GLY A 252 -14.43 3.56 -18.08
CA GLY A 252 -14.05 4.15 -19.36
C GLY A 252 -13.28 5.47 -19.21
N SER A 253 -12.61 5.65 -18.06
CA SER A 253 -11.83 6.85 -17.74
C SER A 253 -10.37 6.63 -18.10
N GLU A 254 -9.76 7.59 -18.79
CA GLU A 254 -8.31 7.62 -18.98
C GLU A 254 -7.58 8.04 -17.70
N LYS A 255 -8.27 8.74 -16.79
CA LYS A 255 -7.69 9.22 -15.53
C LYS A 255 -7.77 8.13 -14.47
N VAL A 256 -6.60 7.63 -14.07
CA VAL A 256 -6.40 6.70 -12.96
C VAL A 256 -6.30 7.49 -11.66
N THR A 257 -6.92 7.02 -10.56
CA THR A 257 -6.70 7.59 -9.22
C THR A 257 -5.22 7.43 -8.85
N PRO A 258 -4.46 8.53 -8.60
CA PRO A 258 -3.07 8.43 -8.20
C PRO A 258 -2.90 7.63 -6.90
N THR A 259 -1.91 6.74 -6.89
CA THR A 259 -1.55 5.95 -5.70
C THR A 259 -0.07 6.13 -5.40
N LEU A 260 0.28 6.34 -4.14
CA LEU A 260 1.67 6.43 -3.70
C LEU A 260 1.92 5.55 -2.47
N PHE A 261 3.11 4.95 -2.39
CA PHE A 261 3.58 4.31 -1.17
C PHE A 261 4.79 5.06 -0.60
N LEU A 262 4.76 5.33 0.70
CA LEU A 262 5.86 5.91 1.46
C LEU A 262 6.34 4.95 2.55
N HIS A 263 7.65 4.73 2.63
CA HIS A 263 8.24 4.17 3.84
C HIS A 263 8.64 5.27 4.81
N CYS A 264 8.25 5.13 6.08
CA CYS A 264 8.77 5.90 7.20
C CYS A 264 9.79 5.08 8.01
N PRO A 265 10.72 5.73 8.71
CA PRO A 265 11.60 5.04 9.65
C PRO A 265 10.87 4.55 10.90
N PRO A 266 11.55 3.78 11.78
CA PRO A 266 11.09 3.55 13.14
C PRO A 266 11.00 4.87 13.93
N VAL A 267 10.19 4.86 14.98
CA VAL A 267 9.95 6.04 15.81
C VAL A 267 11.27 6.52 16.43
N ASN A 268 11.57 7.81 16.23
CA ASN A 268 12.78 8.49 16.70
C ASN A 268 14.09 7.96 16.09
N GLU A 269 14.04 7.34 14.90
CA GLU A 269 15.22 6.74 14.25
C GLU A 269 15.33 7.02 12.72
N PRO A 270 15.65 8.25 12.28
CA PRO A 270 16.02 9.42 13.06
C PRO A 270 14.86 10.40 13.30
N LEU A 271 13.69 10.12 12.74
CA LEU A 271 12.56 11.05 12.71
C LEU A 271 11.58 10.73 13.83
N SER A 272 11.09 11.77 14.50
CA SER A 272 9.94 11.65 15.39
C SER A 272 8.66 11.33 14.61
N THR A 273 7.67 10.76 15.31
CA THR A 273 6.35 10.54 14.72
C THR A 273 5.74 11.84 14.19
N GLN A 274 5.91 12.96 14.92
CA GLN A 274 5.37 14.26 14.50
C GLN A 274 5.99 14.73 13.18
N GLU A 275 7.31 14.62 13.01
CA GLU A 275 7.99 14.99 11.76
C GLU A 275 7.49 14.15 10.58
N VAL A 276 7.24 12.86 10.79
CA VAL A 276 6.63 11.99 9.76
C VAL A 276 5.21 12.45 9.45
N THR A 277 4.36 12.68 10.46
CA THR A 277 2.97 13.16 10.30
C THR A 277 2.90 14.48 9.53
N ASP A 278 3.75 15.45 9.89
CA ASP A 278 3.80 16.76 9.22
C ASP A 278 4.27 16.63 7.77
N THR A 279 5.21 15.71 7.51
CA THR A 279 5.65 15.40 6.15
C THR A 279 4.53 14.76 5.33
N LEU A 280 3.74 13.84 5.91
CA LEU A 280 2.58 13.24 5.24
C LEU A 280 1.54 14.31 4.84
N GLN A 281 1.29 15.31 5.69
CA GLN A 281 0.41 16.44 5.35
C GLN A 281 0.94 17.22 4.14
N LYS A 282 2.24 17.54 4.12
CA LYS A 282 2.89 18.21 2.98
C LYS A 282 2.78 17.39 1.69
N VAL A 283 2.97 16.08 1.77
CA VAL A 283 2.81 15.17 0.63
C VAL A 283 1.38 15.24 0.09
N VAL A 284 0.38 15.09 0.96
CA VAL A 284 -1.03 15.12 0.56
C VAL A 284 -1.40 16.44 -0.10
N SER A 285 -1.05 17.58 0.53
CA SER A 285 -1.31 18.90 -0.02
C SER A 285 -0.63 19.10 -1.38
N TRP A 286 0.64 18.69 -1.52
CA TRP A 286 1.36 18.85 -2.78
C TRP A 286 0.79 17.98 -3.91
N VAL A 287 0.56 16.69 -3.66
CA VAL A 287 0.02 15.76 -4.67
C VAL A 287 -1.36 16.20 -5.15
N CYS A 288 -2.22 16.65 -4.23
CA CYS A 288 -3.56 17.14 -4.57
C CYS A 288 -3.57 18.49 -5.31
N SER A 289 -2.41 19.16 -5.42
CA SER A 289 -2.26 20.43 -6.14
C SER A 289 -1.72 20.27 -7.56
N GLN A 290 -1.38 19.03 -7.97
CA GLN A 290 -0.86 18.74 -9.31
C GLN A 290 -1.97 18.62 -10.35
#